data_AF-X1S1G4-F1
#
_entry.id   AF-X1S1G4-F1
#
_cell.length_a   1.000
_cell.length_b   1.000
_cell.length_c   1.000
_cell.angle_alpha   90.00
_cell.angle_beta   90.00
_cell.angle_gamma   90.00
#
_symmetry.space_group_name_H-M   'P 1'
#
loop_
_entity.id
_entity.type
_entity.pdbx_description
1 polymer ?
#
loop_
_entity_poly.entity_id
_entity_poly.type
_entity_poly.pdbx_seq_one_letter_code
_entity_poly.pdbx_strand_id
1 'polypeptide(L)'
;NQKISESLPLLKDERDFLAIFHQTGEKDCEWVKNQYAQNKFVDVTVAPFFHDMAHYFQKSDLIISRAGASTIAELIAAQKASLLVPFSKATDDHQTLNARELENIDGADIMLEEEFTAHAFAQKILNYIQDKERITQMEQNLKQIRTENVAEKISDLCIEIMEKQARRTSIG
;
A
#
# COMPACT_ATOMS: atom_id res chain seq x y z
N ASN A 1 10.02 -9.08 -0.40
CA ASN A 1 11.34 -9.41 0.21
C ASN A 1 12.42 -9.59 -0.85
N GLN A 2 12.51 -10.72 -1.56
CA GLN A 2 13.63 -10.99 -2.47
C GLN A 2 13.91 -9.90 -3.51
N LYS A 3 12.92 -9.52 -4.31
CA LYS A 3 13.07 -8.50 -5.37
C LYS A 3 13.45 -7.11 -4.84
N ILE A 4 12.96 -6.76 -3.65
CA ILE A 4 13.31 -5.51 -2.98
C ILE A 4 14.78 -5.56 -2.53
N SER A 5 15.23 -6.65 -1.91
CA SER A 5 16.62 -6.82 -1.52
C SER A 5 17.58 -6.78 -2.72
N GLU A 6 17.21 -7.43 -3.82
CA GLU A 6 17.97 -7.41 -5.09
C GLU A 6 18.08 -5.99 -5.70
N SER A 7 17.15 -5.09 -5.37
CA SER A 7 17.15 -3.71 -5.86
C SER A 7 18.03 -2.74 -5.07
N LEU A 8 18.42 -3.10 -3.83
CA LEU A 8 19.17 -2.22 -2.93
C LEU A 8 20.49 -1.68 -3.53
N PRO A 9 21.31 -2.48 -4.25
CA PRO A 9 22.52 -1.98 -4.89
C PRO A 9 22.26 -0.89 -5.94
N LEU A 10 21.08 -0.90 -6.57
CA LEU A 10 20.67 0.06 -7.59
C LEU A 10 20.20 1.39 -6.97
N LEU A 11 19.87 1.38 -5.67
CA LEU A 11 19.42 2.54 -4.90
C LEU A 11 20.52 3.10 -3.98
N LYS A 12 21.77 2.64 -4.12
CA LYS A 12 22.89 2.96 -3.22
C LYS A 12 23.17 4.46 -3.11
N ASP A 13 22.94 5.22 -4.19
CA ASP A 13 23.27 6.65 -4.25
C ASP A 13 22.23 7.49 -3.51
N GLU A 14 21.03 6.93 -3.28
CA GLU A 14 19.92 7.56 -2.55
C GLU A 14 19.79 7.04 -1.11
N ARG A 15 20.60 6.05 -0.71
CA ARG A 15 20.42 5.31 0.56
C ARG A 15 20.44 6.19 1.81
N ASP A 16 21.14 7.31 1.77
CA ASP A 16 21.31 8.23 2.91
C ASP A 16 20.09 9.17 3.05
N PHE A 17 19.22 9.22 2.03
CA PHE A 17 17.99 10.03 2.01
C PHE A 17 16.72 9.18 2.19
N LEU A 18 16.86 7.85 2.24
CA LEU A 18 15.75 6.92 2.35
C LEU A 18 15.60 6.42 3.78
N ALA A 19 14.46 6.75 4.40
CA ALA A 19 13.95 6.08 5.59
C ALA A 19 13.03 4.92 5.18
N ILE A 20 13.36 3.69 5.56
CA ILE A 20 12.66 2.49 5.08
C ILE A 20 12.08 1.68 6.24
N PHE A 21 10.78 1.44 6.18
CA PHE A 21 10.07 0.50 7.05
C PHE A 21 9.68 -0.75 6.25
N HIS A 22 10.30 -1.89 6.51
CA HIS A 22 10.09 -3.12 5.74
C HIS A 22 9.49 -4.21 6.63
N GLN A 23 8.21 -4.51 6.42
CA GLN A 23 7.56 -5.67 7.04
C GLN A 23 7.78 -6.92 6.19
N THR A 24 8.38 -7.96 6.76
CA THR A 24 8.80 -9.14 5.99
C THR A 24 7.96 -10.39 6.24
N GLY A 25 7.59 -10.64 7.50
CA GLY A 25 7.27 -11.97 8.03
C GLY A 25 8.46 -12.63 8.74
N GLU A 26 8.18 -13.54 9.68
CA GLU A 26 9.19 -14.11 10.61
C GLU A 26 10.37 -14.78 9.89
N LYS A 27 10.10 -15.55 8.85
CA LYS A 27 11.10 -16.37 8.15
C LYS A 27 12.20 -15.54 7.47
N ASP A 28 11.82 -14.37 6.95
CA ASP A 28 12.70 -13.56 6.10
C ASP A 28 13.34 -12.39 6.86
N CYS A 29 12.89 -12.10 8.08
CA CYS A 29 13.23 -10.87 8.81
C CYS A 29 14.75 -10.68 8.98
N GLU A 30 15.44 -11.68 9.52
CA GLU A 30 16.90 -11.62 9.73
C GLU A 30 17.67 -11.57 8.41
N TRP A 31 17.21 -12.29 7.39
CA TRP A 31 17.83 -12.24 6.08
C TRP A 31 17.71 -10.84 5.45
N VAL A 32 16.54 -10.22 5.48
CA VAL A 32 16.30 -8.87 4.93
C VAL A 32 17.11 -7.81 5.69
N LYS A 33 17.18 -7.87 7.03
CA LYS A 33 18.05 -6.99 7.83
C LYS A 33 19.49 -7.02 7.35
N ASN A 34 20.02 -8.23 7.14
CA ASN A 34 21.38 -8.41 6.65
C ASN A 34 21.56 -7.83 5.23
N GLN A 35 20.56 -7.92 4.36
CA GLN A 35 20.61 -7.32 3.03
C GLN A 35 20.72 -5.79 3.09
N TYR A 36 19.93 -5.12 3.94
CA TYR A 36 20.06 -3.67 4.13
C TYR A 36 21.41 -3.27 4.72
N ALA A 37 21.89 -4.01 5.73
CA ALA A 37 23.19 -3.74 6.36
C ALA A 37 24.36 -3.91 5.39
N GLN A 38 24.36 -4.98 4.57
CA GLN A 38 25.39 -5.23 3.55
C GLN A 38 25.44 -4.12 2.49
N ASN A 39 24.28 -3.56 2.15
CA ASN A 39 24.15 -2.44 1.21
C ASN A 39 24.33 -1.06 1.87
N LYS A 40 24.62 -1.03 3.18
CA LYS A 40 24.91 0.18 3.98
C LYS A 40 23.74 1.18 4.04
N PHE A 41 22.50 0.71 4.03
CA PHE A 41 21.36 1.56 4.34
C PHE A 41 21.30 1.79 5.86
N VAL A 42 21.16 3.06 6.27
CA VAL A 42 21.35 3.46 7.67
C VAL A 42 20.04 3.72 8.42
N ASP A 43 19.01 4.23 7.73
CA ASP A 43 17.70 4.52 8.33
C ASP A 43 16.67 3.47 7.90
N VAL A 44 16.83 2.25 8.43
CA VAL A 44 15.98 1.11 8.09
C VAL A 44 15.48 0.40 9.34
N THR A 45 14.16 0.22 9.42
CA THR A 45 13.53 -0.66 10.39
C THR A 45 12.93 -1.86 9.65
N VAL A 46 13.42 -3.06 9.96
CA VAL A 46 12.87 -4.31 9.46
C VAL A 46 12.24 -5.08 10.61
N ALA A 47 10.99 -5.48 10.44
CA ALA A 47 10.25 -6.24 11.44
C ALA A 47 9.44 -7.38 10.79
N PRO A 48 9.19 -8.48 11.51
CA PRO A 48 8.31 -9.52 11.00
C PRO A 48 6.87 -9.03 10.89
N PHE A 49 6.45 -8.13 11.80
CA PHE A 49 5.13 -7.53 11.85
C PHE A 49 5.19 -6.16 12.55
N PHE A 50 4.43 -5.20 12.06
CA PHE A 50 4.23 -3.89 12.68
C PHE A 50 2.83 -3.80 13.30
N HIS A 51 2.75 -3.57 14.61
CA HIS A 51 1.46 -3.49 15.31
C HIS A 51 0.76 -2.15 15.12
N ASP A 52 1.51 -1.05 15.04
CA ASP A 52 0.98 0.30 14.83
C ASP A 52 1.18 0.74 13.38
N MET A 53 0.41 0.14 12.48
CA MET A 53 0.50 0.45 11.05
C MET A 53 0.17 1.92 10.74
N ALA A 54 -0.72 2.54 11.52
CA ALA A 54 -1.07 3.94 11.36
C ALA A 54 0.14 4.87 11.58
N HIS A 55 0.96 4.58 12.60
CA HIS A 55 2.20 5.30 12.85
C HIS A 55 3.18 5.22 11.66
N TYR A 56 3.37 4.03 11.09
CA TYR A 56 4.27 3.85 9.95
C TYR A 56 3.72 4.50 8.68
N PHE A 57 2.40 4.41 8.44
CA PHE A 57 1.76 5.09 7.33
C PHE A 57 1.98 6.61 7.41
N GLN A 58 1.80 7.22 8.58
CA GLN A 58 2.05 8.66 8.75
C GLN A 58 3.49 9.07 8.46
N LYS A 59 4.46 8.22 8.82
CA LYS A 59 5.90 8.48 8.62
C LYS A 59 6.38 8.24 7.19
N SER A 60 5.61 7.56 6.36
CA SER A 60 5.99 7.22 4.99
C SER A 60 5.40 8.21 3.99
N ASP A 61 6.20 8.64 3.02
CA ASP A 61 5.73 9.41 1.86
C ASP A 61 5.15 8.49 0.77
N LEU A 62 5.62 7.24 0.70
CA LEU A 62 5.20 6.24 -0.27
C LEU A 62 5.02 4.88 0.43
N ILE A 63 3.91 4.21 0.15
CA ILE A 63 3.64 2.84 0.62
C ILE A 63 3.76 1.85 -0.54
N ILE A 64 4.47 0.74 -0.32
CA ILE A 64 4.58 -0.35 -1.30
C ILE A 64 3.94 -1.59 -0.68
N SER A 65 2.85 -2.08 -1.27
CA SER A 65 2.07 -3.15 -0.66
C SER A 65 1.33 -4.00 -1.68
N ARG A 66 0.77 -5.11 -1.21
CA ARG A 66 -0.27 -5.84 -1.94
C ARG A 66 -1.56 -5.02 -2.01
N ALA A 67 -2.44 -5.39 -2.94
CA ALA A 67 -3.70 -4.70 -3.19
C ALA A 67 -4.92 -5.43 -2.55
N GLY A 68 -4.76 -5.85 -1.29
CA GLY A 68 -5.87 -6.43 -0.53
C GLY A 68 -6.91 -5.36 -0.16
N ALA A 69 -8.18 -5.74 -0.02
CA ALA A 69 -9.27 -4.79 0.23
C ALA A 69 -9.04 -3.91 1.48
N SER A 70 -8.57 -4.50 2.59
CA SER A 70 -8.23 -3.75 3.80
C SER A 70 -7.09 -2.75 3.55
N THR A 71 -6.06 -3.14 2.79
CA THR A 71 -4.94 -2.26 2.46
C THR A 71 -5.39 -1.08 1.61
N ILE A 72 -6.26 -1.30 0.62
CA ILE A 72 -6.84 -0.21 -0.18
C ILE A 72 -7.58 0.77 0.73
N ALA A 73 -8.43 0.26 1.64
CA ALA A 73 -9.17 1.10 2.56
C ALA A 73 -8.24 1.92 3.49
N GLU A 74 -7.17 1.31 4.00
CA GLU A 74 -6.16 1.98 4.82
C GLU A 74 -5.42 3.08 4.04
N LEU A 75 -5.04 2.82 2.79
CA LEU A 75 -4.36 3.80 1.94
C LEU A 75 -5.24 5.01 1.64
N ILE A 76 -6.53 4.78 1.34
CA ILE A 76 -7.51 5.87 1.14
C ILE A 76 -7.69 6.67 2.43
N ALA A 77 -7.85 5.99 3.57
CA ALA A 77 -8.06 6.63 4.86
C ALA A 77 -6.85 7.48 5.28
N ALA A 78 -5.64 6.95 5.10
CA ALA A 78 -4.38 7.63 5.40
C ALA A 78 -3.95 8.63 4.32
N GLN A 79 -4.59 8.59 3.13
CA GLN A 79 -4.30 9.41 1.97
C GLN A 79 -2.86 9.27 1.50
N LYS A 80 -2.35 8.03 1.48
CA LYS A 80 -0.93 7.76 1.21
C LYS A 80 -0.71 7.30 -0.20
N ALA A 81 0.18 8.00 -0.92
CA ALA A 81 0.65 7.59 -2.22
C ALA A 81 1.20 6.16 -2.15
N SER A 82 0.93 5.36 -3.18
CA SER A 82 1.31 3.95 -3.16
C SER A 82 1.71 3.37 -4.50
N LEU A 83 2.60 2.39 -4.43
CA LEU A 83 2.91 1.45 -5.50
C LEU A 83 2.35 0.09 -5.13
N LEU A 84 1.30 -0.32 -5.83
CA LEU A 84 0.57 -1.55 -5.56
C LEU A 84 1.12 -2.69 -6.39
N VAL A 85 1.34 -3.83 -5.72
CA VAL A 85 1.81 -5.07 -6.34
C VAL A 85 0.75 -6.15 -6.14
N PRO A 86 -0.31 -6.20 -6.97
CA PRO A 86 -1.37 -7.19 -6.86
C PRO A 86 -0.81 -8.61 -6.80
N PHE A 87 -1.40 -9.47 -5.98
CA PHE A 87 -1.04 -10.88 -5.98
C PHE A 87 -1.78 -11.61 -7.10
N SER A 88 -1.05 -12.09 -8.11
CA SER A 88 -1.59 -12.69 -9.34
C SER A 88 -2.41 -13.97 -9.11
N LYS A 89 -2.24 -14.63 -7.96
CA LYS A 89 -2.98 -15.87 -7.60
C LYS A 89 -4.15 -15.64 -6.65
N ALA A 90 -4.56 -14.39 -6.44
CA ALA A 90 -5.80 -14.13 -5.70
C ALA A 90 -7.00 -14.72 -6.48
N THR A 91 -7.92 -15.37 -5.77
CA THR A 91 -9.17 -15.86 -6.35
C THR A 91 -9.87 -14.73 -7.11
N ASP A 92 -10.26 -15.00 -8.36
CA ASP A 92 -10.95 -14.09 -9.28
C ASP A 92 -10.24 -12.74 -9.60
N ASP A 93 -8.93 -12.64 -9.42
CA ASP A 93 -8.14 -11.42 -9.78
C ASP A 93 -8.59 -10.12 -9.05
N HIS A 94 -9.27 -10.27 -7.91
CA HIS A 94 -9.82 -9.14 -7.15
C HIS A 94 -8.76 -8.13 -6.69
N GLN A 95 -7.51 -8.57 -6.47
CA GLN A 95 -6.45 -7.63 -6.08
C GLN A 95 -6.04 -6.70 -7.22
N THR A 96 -6.07 -7.18 -8.47
CA THR A 96 -5.79 -6.31 -9.62
C THR A 96 -6.90 -5.30 -9.80
N LEU A 97 -8.17 -5.73 -9.68
CA LEU A 97 -9.32 -4.81 -9.71
C LEU A 97 -9.21 -3.74 -8.62
N ASN A 98 -8.95 -4.14 -7.38
CA ASN A 98 -8.70 -3.24 -6.27
C ASN A 98 -7.61 -2.19 -6.54
N ALA A 99 -6.48 -2.63 -7.14
CA ALA A 99 -5.41 -1.71 -7.48
C ALA A 99 -5.81 -0.75 -8.61
N ARG A 100 -6.54 -1.25 -9.62
CA ARG A 100 -7.04 -0.44 -10.74
C ARG A 100 -8.01 0.64 -10.28
N GLU A 101 -8.81 0.41 -9.26
CA GLU A 101 -9.68 1.45 -8.69
C GLU A 101 -8.89 2.69 -8.21
N LEU A 102 -7.72 2.48 -7.58
CA LEU A 102 -6.85 3.57 -7.16
C LEU A 102 -6.04 4.16 -8.32
N GLU A 103 -5.58 3.34 -9.26
CA GLU A 103 -4.85 3.81 -10.44
C GLU A 103 -5.72 4.66 -11.37
N ASN A 104 -6.99 4.30 -11.56
CA ASN A 104 -7.95 5.02 -12.42
C ASN A 104 -8.19 6.46 -11.98
N ILE A 105 -7.96 6.76 -10.70
CA ILE A 105 -8.05 8.12 -10.15
C ILE A 105 -6.67 8.76 -9.95
N ASP A 106 -5.60 8.17 -10.49
CA ASP A 106 -4.22 8.61 -10.26
C ASP A 106 -3.84 8.67 -8.76
N GLY A 107 -4.42 7.79 -7.94
CA GLY A 107 -4.17 7.68 -6.49
C GLY A 107 -3.10 6.66 -6.11
N ALA A 108 -2.73 5.78 -7.04
CA ALA A 108 -1.66 4.80 -6.88
C ALA A 108 -1.08 4.43 -8.27
N ASP A 109 0.15 3.94 -8.31
CA ASP A 109 0.67 3.21 -9.47
C ASP A 109 0.57 1.71 -9.23
N ILE A 110 0.53 0.92 -10.31
CA ILE A 110 0.55 -0.54 -10.26
C ILE A 110 1.87 -1.07 -10.82
N MET A 111 2.40 -2.11 -10.18
CA MET A 111 3.48 -2.95 -10.70
C MET A 111 3.05 -4.41 -10.61
N LEU A 112 2.81 -5.04 -11.76
CA LEU A 112 2.39 -6.44 -11.80
C LEU A 112 3.54 -7.37 -11.41
N GLU A 113 3.23 -8.56 -10.89
CA GLU A 113 4.27 -9.50 -10.42
C GLU A 113 5.20 -9.95 -11.53
N GLU A 114 4.68 -10.12 -12.74
CA GLU A 114 5.45 -10.45 -13.94
C GLU A 114 6.44 -9.33 -14.34
N GLU A 115 6.12 -8.08 -14.01
CA GLU A 115 6.95 -6.90 -14.29
C GLU A 115 7.89 -6.57 -13.12
N PHE A 116 7.67 -7.17 -11.95
CA PHE A 116 8.42 -6.88 -10.74
C PHE A 116 9.82 -7.51 -10.78
N THR A 117 10.71 -6.80 -11.46
CA THR A 117 12.16 -7.02 -11.44
C THR A 117 12.85 -6.01 -10.51
N ALA A 118 14.05 -6.36 -10.02
CA ALA A 118 14.85 -5.45 -9.19
C ALA A 118 15.14 -4.10 -9.90
N HIS A 119 15.38 -4.14 -11.21
CA HIS A 119 15.62 -2.95 -12.02
C HIS A 119 14.37 -2.10 -12.20
N ALA A 120 13.24 -2.70 -12.58
CA ALA A 120 11.98 -1.98 -12.77
C ALA A 120 11.52 -1.32 -11.45
N PHE A 121 11.65 -2.06 -10.34
CA PHE A 121 11.35 -1.53 -9.01
C PHE A 121 12.28 -0.37 -8.63
N ALA A 122 13.60 -0.54 -8.74
CA ALA A 122 14.53 0.54 -8.45
C ALA A 122 14.26 1.79 -9.29
N GLN A 123 14.00 1.62 -10.59
CA GLN A 123 13.64 2.73 -11.48
C GLN A 123 12.37 3.45 -11.03
N LYS A 124 11.32 2.71 -10.63
CA LYS A 124 10.11 3.33 -10.08
C LYS A 124 10.40 4.13 -8.81
N ILE A 125 11.19 3.59 -7.88
CA ILE A 125 11.59 4.32 -6.67
C ILE A 125 12.37 5.60 -7.01
N LEU A 126 13.35 5.52 -7.91
CA LEU A 126 14.12 6.69 -8.37
C LEU A 126 13.22 7.76 -9.00
N ASN A 127 12.22 7.36 -9.78
CA ASN A 127 11.27 8.30 -10.36
C ASN A 127 10.48 9.05 -9.26
N TYR A 128 10.05 8.39 -8.18
CA TYR A 128 9.37 9.08 -7.06
C TYR A 128 10.31 10.01 -6.28
N ILE A 129 11.59 9.65 -6.15
CA ILE A 129 12.59 10.50 -5.50
C ILE A 129 12.80 11.79 -6.31
N GLN A 130 12.84 11.67 -7.64
CA GLN A 130 13.04 12.79 -8.56
C GLN A 130 11.77 13.63 -8.74
N ASP A 131 10.59 13.01 -8.71
CA ASP A 131 9.29 13.65 -8.91
C ASP A 131 8.42 13.54 -7.65
N LYS A 132 8.69 14.44 -6.69
CA LYS A 132 7.88 14.57 -5.46
C LYS A 132 6.47 15.12 -5.73
N GLU A 133 6.24 15.74 -6.88
CA GLU A 133 4.92 16.24 -7.27
C GLU A 133 3.98 15.08 -7.55
N ARG A 134 4.47 13.99 -8.18
CA ARG A 134 3.68 12.76 -8.36
C ARG A 134 3.15 12.18 -7.05
N ILE A 135 3.97 12.15 -5.99
CA ILE A 135 3.53 11.71 -4.65
C ILE A 135 2.39 12.61 -4.15
N THR A 136 2.60 13.92 -4.19
CA THR A 136 1.61 14.89 -3.72
C THR A 136 0.29 14.78 -4.50
N GLN A 137 0.36 14.57 -5.81
CA GLN A 137 -0.82 14.41 -6.66
C GLN A 137 -1.62 13.16 -6.31
N MET A 138 -0.94 12.02 -6.05
CA MET A 138 -1.60 10.79 -5.60
C MET A 138 -2.35 11.03 -4.28
N GLU A 139 -1.70 11.63 -3.29
CA GLU A 139 -2.31 11.92 -1.99
C GLU A 139 -3.54 12.84 -2.13
N GLN A 140 -3.48 13.84 -3.01
CA GLN A 140 -4.61 14.73 -3.31
C GLN A 140 -5.79 14.00 -3.97
N ASN A 141 -5.51 13.06 -4.87
CA ASN A 141 -6.56 12.28 -5.52
C ASN A 141 -7.23 11.31 -4.54
N LEU A 142 -6.45 10.64 -3.69
CA LEU A 142 -6.97 9.79 -2.61
C LEU A 142 -7.85 10.59 -1.64
N LYS A 143 -7.48 11.85 -1.37
CA LYS A 143 -8.30 12.74 -0.53
C LYS A 143 -9.71 12.98 -1.08
N GLN A 144 -9.90 12.99 -2.40
CA GLN A 144 -11.20 13.24 -3.02
C GLN A 144 -12.16 12.07 -2.85
N ILE A 145 -11.64 10.84 -2.83
CA ILE A 145 -12.43 9.62 -2.66
C ILE A 145 -12.49 9.14 -1.21
N ARG A 146 -11.70 9.76 -0.31
CA ARG A 146 -11.77 9.50 1.13
C ARG A 146 -13.17 9.84 1.60
N THR A 147 -13.98 8.81 1.75
CA THR A 147 -15.32 8.96 2.29
C THR A 147 -15.17 9.28 3.77
N GLU A 148 -15.44 10.53 4.13
CA GLU A 148 -15.70 10.86 5.53
C GLU A 148 -16.94 10.07 5.97
N ASN A 149 -16.87 9.48 7.15
CA ASN A 149 -17.98 8.75 7.79
C ASN A 149 -18.39 7.42 7.13
N VAL A 150 -17.43 6.61 6.64
CA VAL A 150 -17.72 5.22 6.21
C VAL A 150 -18.47 4.43 7.30
N ALA A 151 -18.13 4.63 8.57
CA ALA A 151 -18.82 4.00 9.69
C ALA A 151 -20.30 4.41 9.79
N GLU A 152 -20.63 5.69 9.59
CA GLU A 152 -22.02 6.15 9.56
C GLU A 152 -22.75 5.58 8.35
N LYS A 153 -22.14 5.59 7.16
CA LYS A 153 -22.76 4.99 5.96
C LYS A 153 -23.04 3.49 6.11
N ILE A 154 -22.14 2.75 6.76
CA ILE A 154 -22.37 1.33 7.06
C ILE A 154 -23.49 1.18 8.10
N SER A 155 -23.50 2.01 9.14
CA SER A 155 -24.57 2.02 10.14
C SER A 155 -25.93 2.33 9.53
N ASP A 156 -26.02 3.38 8.70
CA ASP A 156 -27.24 3.79 8.00
C ASP A 156 -27.76 2.68 7.07
N LEU A 157 -26.85 2.01 6.35
CA LEU A 157 -27.21 0.87 5.49
C LEU A 157 -27.73 -0.32 6.32
N CYS A 158 -27.10 -0.63 7.46
CA CYS A 158 -27.59 -1.66 8.37
C CYS A 158 -28.98 -1.34 8.90
N ILE A 159 -29.22 -0.08 9.32
CA ILE A 159 -30.54 0.39 9.78
C ILE A 159 -31.56 0.27 8.64
N GLU A 160 -31.23 0.70 7.42
CA GLU A 160 -32.12 0.63 6.27
C GLU A 160 -32.52 -0.83 5.93
N ILE A 161 -31.56 -1.77 5.99
CA ILE A 161 -31.82 -3.20 5.78
C ILE A 161 -32.75 -3.74 6.88
N MET A 162 -32.51 -3.39 8.14
CA MET A 162 -33.34 -3.81 9.27
C MET A 162 -34.77 -3.28 9.15
N GLU A 163 -34.95 -2.02 8.75
CA GLU A 163 -36.29 -1.44 8.54
C GLU A 163 -37.01 -2.04 7.33
N LYS A 164 -36.29 -2.38 6.25
CA LYS A 164 -36.86 -3.08 5.10
C LYS A 164 -37.31 -4.50 5.46
N GLN A 165 -36.58 -5.18 6.36
CA GLN A 165 -36.98 -6.48 6.87
C GLN A 165 -38.20 -6.37 7.81
N ALA A 166 -38.21 -5.44 8.76
CA ALA A 166 -39.34 -5.23 9.68
C ALA A 166 -40.65 -4.92 8.92
N ARG A 167 -40.57 -4.12 7.85
CA ARG A 167 -41.71 -3.82 6.97
C ARG A 167 -42.21 -5.04 6.19
N ARG A 168 -41.33 -5.98 5.81
CA ARG A 168 -41.72 -7.24 5.16
C ARG A 168 -42.37 -8.23 6.12
N THR A 169 -41.94 -8.27 7.38
CA THR A 169 -42.51 -9.17 8.40
C THR A 169 -43.84 -8.68 8.97
N SER A 170 -44.17 -7.39 8.82
CA SER A 170 -45.42 -6.79 9.34
C SER A 170 -46.61 -6.88 8.38
N ILE A 171 -46.42 -7.43 7.16
CA ILE A 171 -47.44 -7.56 6.10
C ILE A 171 -47.77 -9.04 5.80
N GLY A 172 -47.16 -9.99 6.52
CA GLY A 172 -47.47 -11.43 6.46
C GLY A 172 -48.15 -11.91 7.72
#